data_AF-A0A941I863-F1
#
_entry.id   AF-A0A941I863-F1
#
_cell.length_a   1.000
_cell.length_b   1.000
_cell.length_c   1.000
_cell.angle_alpha   90.00
_cell.angle_beta   90.00
_cell.angle_gamma   90.00
#
_symmetry.space_group_name_H-M   'P 1'
#
loop_
_entity.id
_entity.type
_entity.pdbx_description
1 polymer ?
#
loop_
_entity_poly.entity_id
_entity_poly.type
_entity_poly.pdbx_seq_one_letter_code
_entity_poly.pdbx_strand_id
1 'polypeptide(L)'
;MSQRQACKAMVLSRSTLNYQPKYVTDDDIIAALQELAERFPERGFGKYFQLLRRRGHCWNHKKVYRVYCQLKMNLRRIGKKRLPSRY
;
A
#
# COMPACT_ATOMS: atom_id res chain seq x y z
N MET A 1 -13.09 7.29 -41.44
CA MET A 1 -14.07 7.27 -40.33
C MET A 1 -13.60 8.21 -39.23
N SER A 2 -14.39 9.21 -38.86
CA SER A 2 -14.06 10.13 -37.77
C SER A 2 -14.20 9.44 -36.41
N GLN A 3 -13.40 9.81 -35.41
CA GLN A 3 -13.55 9.35 -34.02
C GLN A 3 -15.00 9.52 -33.52
N ARG A 4 -15.71 10.56 -33.98
CA ARG A 4 -17.14 10.76 -33.67
C ARG A 4 -18.04 9.68 -34.25
N GLN A 5 -17.78 9.27 -35.50
CA GLN A 5 -18.54 8.22 -36.17
C GLN A 5 -18.27 6.86 -35.52
N ALA A 6 -17.01 6.58 -35.16
CA ALA A 6 -16.63 5.36 -34.45
C ALA A 6 -17.27 5.27 -33.05
N CYS A 7 -17.22 6.34 -32.24
CA CYS A 7 -17.88 6.38 -30.93
C CYS A 7 -19.40 6.17 -31.02
N LYS A 8 -20.04 6.76 -32.04
CA LYS A 8 -21.49 6.62 -32.27
C LYS A 8 -21.86 5.20 -32.71
N ALA A 9 -21.03 4.57 -33.54
CA ALA A 9 -21.21 3.18 -33.95
C ALA A 9 -21.00 2.19 -32.79
N MET A 10 -20.09 2.49 -31.85
CA MET A 10 -19.80 1.65 -30.70
C MET A 10 -20.63 1.97 -29.44
N VAL A 11 -21.54 2.95 -29.48
CA VAL A 11 -22.33 3.41 -28.31
C VAL A 11 -21.42 3.75 -27.11
N LEU A 12 -20.26 4.36 -27.37
CA LEU A 12 -19.31 4.76 -26.34
C LEU A 12 -19.23 6.28 -26.23
N SER A 13 -19.09 6.77 -25.00
CA SER A 13 -18.85 8.20 -24.78
C SER A 13 -17.41 8.55 -25.21
N ARG A 14 -17.23 9.74 -25.79
CA ARG A 14 -15.89 10.23 -26.20
C ARG A 14 -14.93 10.35 -25.02
N SER A 15 -15.44 10.67 -23.83
CA SER A 15 -14.65 10.75 -22.59
C SER A 15 -14.12 9.39 -22.15
N THR A 16 -14.86 8.30 -22.39
CA THR A 16 -14.39 6.93 -22.13
C THR A 16 -13.19 6.57 -23.02
N LEU A 17 -13.20 7.01 -24.28
CA LEU A 17 -12.14 6.71 -25.25
C LEU A 17 -10.83 7.43 -24.93
N ASN A 18 -10.91 8.61 -24.30
CA ASN A 18 -9.74 9.40 -23.89
C ASN A 18 -9.35 9.17 -22.43
N TYR A 19 -10.06 8.31 -21.70
CA TYR A 19 -9.76 8.03 -20.30
C TYR A 19 -8.51 7.18 -20.19
N GLN A 20 -7.47 7.72 -19.56
CA GLN A 20 -6.28 6.98 -19.18
C GLN A 20 -6.29 6.81 -17.65
N PRO A 21 -6.38 5.58 -17.12
CA PRO A 21 -6.28 5.36 -15.68
C PRO A 21 -4.88 5.77 -15.21
N LYS A 22 -4.81 6.77 -14.32
CA LYS A 22 -3.57 7.13 -13.64
C LYS A 22 -3.34 6.18 -12.48
N TYR A 23 -2.34 5.31 -12.60
CA TYR A 23 -1.86 4.53 -11.48
C TYR A 23 -0.97 5.44 -10.62
N VAL A 24 -1.43 5.79 -9.43
CA VAL A 24 -0.57 6.44 -8.44
C VAL A 24 0.35 5.36 -7.89
N THR A 25 1.63 5.42 -8.26
CA THR A 25 2.60 4.42 -7.85
C THR A 25 2.76 4.41 -6.33
N ASP A 26 3.06 3.22 -5.80
CA ASP A 26 3.27 3.01 -4.36
C ASP A 26 4.75 3.16 -3.97
N ASP A 27 5.61 3.51 -4.93
CA ASP A 27 7.08 3.49 -4.81
C ASP A 27 7.59 4.33 -3.63
N ASP A 28 7.07 5.53 -3.43
CA ASP A 28 7.46 6.39 -2.30
C ASP A 28 7.12 5.74 -0.95
N ILE A 29 5.99 5.04 -0.89
CA ILE A 29 5.54 4.33 0.33
C ILE A 29 6.43 3.11 0.56
N ILE A 30 6.78 2.40 -0.51
CA ILE A 30 7.66 1.23 -0.47
C ILE A 30 9.04 1.64 0.03
N ALA A 31 9.64 2.67 -0.57
CA ALA A 31 10.96 3.17 -0.19
C ALA A 31 10.98 3.62 1.28
N ALA A 32 9.99 4.39 1.71
CA ALA A 32 9.93 4.85 3.10
C ALA A 32 9.69 3.70 4.09
N LEU A 33 8.88 2.69 3.75
CA LEU A 33 8.70 1.52 4.59
C LEU A 33 9.94 0.64 4.67
N GLN A 34 10.67 0.48 3.56
CA GLN A 34 11.93 -0.27 3.52
C GLN A 34 13.02 0.42 4.36
N GLU A 35 13.18 1.74 4.22
CA GLU A 35 14.11 2.53 5.05
C GLU A 35 13.81 2.35 6.54
N LEU A 36 12.52 2.37 6.93
CA LEU A 36 12.11 2.15 8.31
C LEU A 36 12.34 0.72 8.79
N ALA A 37 12.14 -0.27 7.91
CA ALA A 37 12.37 -1.67 8.20
C ALA A 37 13.85 -1.99 8.42
N GLU A 38 14.74 -1.39 7.63
CA GLU A 38 16.19 -1.50 7.80
C GLU A 38 16.66 -0.82 9.08
N ARG A 39 16.11 0.36 9.39
CA ARG A 39 16.53 1.14 10.56
C ARG A 39 15.99 0.63 11.89
N PHE A 40 14.79 0.04 11.90
CA PHE A 40 14.09 -0.37 13.12
C PHE A 40 13.36 -1.72 12.97
N PRO A 41 14.09 -2.83 12.77
CA PRO A 41 13.50 -4.14 12.45
C PRO A 41 12.55 -4.69 13.53
N GLU A 42 12.66 -4.23 14.78
CA GLU A 42 11.81 -4.63 15.90
C GLU A 42 10.41 -4.01 15.88
N ARG A 43 10.19 -2.98 15.05
CA ARG A 43 8.97 -2.18 15.07
C ARG A 43 7.93 -2.72 14.10
N GLY A 44 6.67 -2.69 14.55
CA GLY A 44 5.53 -3.03 13.71
C GLY A 44 4.91 -1.83 12.99
N PHE A 45 3.95 -2.14 12.11
CA PHE A 45 3.22 -1.17 11.30
C PHE A 45 2.74 0.09 12.05
N GLY A 46 2.16 -0.05 13.25
CA GLY A 46 1.65 1.11 14.00
C GLY A 46 2.73 2.14 14.34
N LYS A 47 3.96 1.67 14.63
CA LYS A 47 5.11 2.55 14.89
C LYS A 47 5.64 3.18 13.61
N TYR A 48 5.70 2.41 12.51
CA TYR A 48 6.08 2.95 11.21
C TYR A 48 5.12 4.03 10.73
N PHE A 49 3.81 3.77 10.79
CA PHE A 49 2.80 4.74 10.39
C PHE A 49 2.88 6.02 11.21
N GLN A 50 3.08 5.91 12.53
CA GLN A 50 3.27 7.09 13.38
C GLN A 50 4.52 7.89 12.97
N LEU A 51 5.63 7.22 12.64
CA LEU A 51 6.84 7.90 12.19
C LEU A 51 6.64 8.59 10.84
N LEU A 52 5.97 7.93 9.90
CA LEU A 52 5.63 8.50 8.59
C LEU A 52 4.76 9.76 8.73
N ARG A 53 3.79 9.75 9.64
CA ARG A 53 2.98 10.95 9.97
C ARG A 53 3.83 12.07 10.55
N ARG A 54 4.74 11.76 11.47
CA ARG A 54 5.67 12.75 12.06
C ARG A 54 6.64 13.34 11.04
N ARG A 55 7.04 12.56 10.04
CA ARG A 55 7.84 13.02 8.88
C ARG A 55 7.04 13.88 7.89
N GLY A 56 5.74 14.10 8.13
CA GLY A 56 4.89 14.95 7.29
C GLY A 56 4.18 14.21 6.14
N HIS A 57 4.27 12.88 6.05
CA HIS A 57 3.60 12.16 4.98
C HIS A 57 2.07 12.13 5.20
N CYS A 58 1.33 12.68 4.24
CA CYS A 58 -0.13 12.73 4.26
C CYS A 58 -0.82 11.44 3.77
N TRP A 59 -0.09 10.33 3.59
CA TRP A 59 -0.62 9.08 3.04
C TRP A 59 -1.78 8.49 3.86
N ASN A 60 -2.77 7.95 3.16
CA ASN A 60 -3.88 7.25 3.78
C ASN A 60 -3.38 5.98 4.49
N HIS A 61 -3.78 5.80 5.76
CA HIS A 61 -3.49 4.62 6.57
C HIS A 61 -3.79 3.31 5.85
N LYS A 62 -4.92 3.21 5.14
CA LYS A 62 -5.31 2.00 4.38
C LYS A 62 -4.33 1.70 3.24
N LYS A 63 -3.84 2.75 2.56
CA LYS A 63 -2.86 2.62 1.47
C LYS A 63 -1.53 2.11 2.00
N VAL A 64 -1.01 2.72 3.06
CA VAL A 64 0.25 2.30 3.70
C VAL A 64 0.14 0.87 4.24
N TYR A 65 -0.99 0.51 4.87
CA TYR A 65 -1.21 -0.85 5.37
C TYR A 65 -1.24 -1.90 4.26
N ARG A 66 -1.90 -1.60 3.12
CA ARG A 66 -1.89 -2.49 1.94
C ARG A 66 -0.47 -2.77 1.48
N VAL A 67 0.33 -1.72 1.29
CA VAL A 67 1.72 -1.82 0.83
C VAL A 67 2.57 -2.59 1.84
N TYR A 68 2.44 -2.30 3.14
CA TYR A 68 3.12 -3.02 4.22
C TYR A 68 2.84 -4.53 4.18
N CYS A 69 1.59 -4.93 3.97
CA CYS A 69 1.21 -6.33 3.82
C CYS A 69 1.75 -6.96 2.52
N GLN A 70 1.76 -6.21 1.41
CA GLN A 70 2.35 -6.66 0.14
C GLN A 70 3.87 -6.91 0.27
N LEU A 71 4.57 -6.10 1.07
CA LEU A 71 5.98 -6.29 1.40
C LEU A 71 6.24 -7.43 2.40
N LYS A 72 5.21 -8.18 2.82
CA LYS A 72 5.29 -9.29 3.79
C LYS A 72 5.95 -8.94 5.12
N MET A 73 5.91 -7.66 5.51
CA MET A 73 6.45 -7.17 6.80
C MET A 73 5.53 -7.50 7.99
N ASN A 74 4.36 -8.10 7.73
CA ASN A 74 3.41 -8.56 8.73
C ASN A 74 3.81 -9.94 9.29
N LEU A 75 4.90 -9.97 10.05
CA LEU A 75 5.30 -11.19 10.75
C LEU A 75 4.23 -11.60 11.77
N ARG A 76 3.87 -12.89 11.75
CA ARG A 76 2.96 -13.46 12.76
C ARG A 76 3.61 -13.38 14.13
N ARG A 77 2.85 -12.92 15.13
CA ARG A 77 3.26 -13.01 16.53
C ARG A 77 3.42 -14.49 16.89
N ILE A 78 4.64 -14.89 17.25
CA ILE A 78 4.90 -16.25 17.74
C ILE A 78 4.24 -16.38 19.12
N GLY A 79 3.41 -17.41 19.29
CA GLY A 79 2.79 -17.73 20.56
C GLY A 79 3.85 -18.06 21.62
N LYS A 80 3.63 -17.64 22.87
CA LYS A 80 4.52 -18.04 23.97
C LYS A 80 4.45 -19.56 24.12
N LYS A 81 5.61 -20.24 24.16
CA LYS A 81 5.64 -21.67 24.49
C LYS A 81 5.06 -21.86 25.89
N ARG A 82 4.13 -22.81 26.06
CA ARG A 82 3.69 -23.24 27.39
C ARG A 82 4.89 -23.83 28.12
N LEU A 83 5.16 -23.35 29.33
CA LEU A 83 6.14 -23.98 30.20
C LEU A 83 5.58 -25.32 30.69
N PRO A 84 6.41 -26.37 30.81
CA PRO A 84 5.98 -27.64 31.38
C PRO A 84 5.50 -27.45 32.82
N SER A 85 4.47 -28.22 33.20
CA SER A 85 4.00 -28.29 34.59
C SER A 85 5.14 -28.72 35.49
N ARG A 86 5.32 -28.06 36.64
CA ARG A 86 6.37 -28.37 37.62
C ARG A 86 5.90 -29.32 38.73
N TYR A 87 4.78 -30.01 38.49
CA TYR A 87 4.17 -30.98 39.39
C TYR A 87 4.31 -32.38 38.81
#